data_AF-A0A0Q5BTA7-F1
#
_entry.id   AF-A0A0Q5BTA7-F1
#
_cell.length_a   1.000
_cell.length_b   1.000
_cell.length_c   1.000
_cell.angle_alpha   90.00
_cell.angle_beta   90.00
_cell.angle_gamma   90.00
#
_symmetry.space_group_name_H-M   'P 1'
#
loop_
_entity.id
_entity.type
_entity.pdbx_description
1 polymer ?
#
loop_
_entity_poly.entity_id
_entity_poly.type
_entity_poly.pdbx_seq_one_letter_code
_entity_poly.pdbx_strand_id
1 'polypeptide(L)'
;MTALTLAALGTVRETGAIDAVVASLPVSLAFGRSAVDLVAVDGSTGWTTEVLRAREAGARGVLVVDPREEDVSAGHPLGFPVVLDRPFSGNPGVEDVRSALADVEPRALLEARVVVPTGTALRHALLEQLALVRAAHAPLESAALVISTPRGYTVRGRLRTGRAVLLTCTVSDAVPTSATLRAVGADVIVDARIPSPETARPLRATITTSNGQTMLPTRYETAHRFSWRRLIALVRAEESSTDLEDFAADRAVIASLSPLLH
;
A
#
# COMPACT_ATOMS: atom_id res chain seq x y z
N MET A 1 2.79 -17.65 -25.76
CA MET A 1 3.14 -16.74 -24.64
C MET A 1 4.17 -17.43 -23.78
N THR A 2 5.34 -16.81 -23.57
CA THR A 2 6.43 -17.39 -22.75
C THR A 2 6.07 -17.29 -21.26
N ALA A 3 6.32 -18.36 -20.51
CA ALA A 3 6.15 -18.35 -19.05
C ALA A 3 7.22 -17.46 -18.39
N LEU A 4 6.84 -16.70 -17.37
CA LEU A 4 7.75 -15.91 -16.56
C LEU A 4 8.23 -16.75 -15.36
N THR A 5 9.51 -16.62 -15.04
CA THR A 5 10.14 -17.32 -13.91
C THR A 5 10.36 -16.38 -12.73
N LEU A 6 10.23 -16.91 -11.51
CA LEU A 6 10.30 -16.16 -10.24
C LEU A 6 11.38 -16.71 -9.31
N ALA A 7 12.09 -15.84 -8.59
CA ALA A 7 12.79 -16.18 -7.34
C ALA A 7 12.28 -15.32 -6.16
N ALA A 8 12.39 -15.87 -4.94
CA ALA A 8 12.13 -15.15 -3.69
C ALA A 8 13.43 -15.05 -2.89
N LEU A 9 13.76 -13.85 -2.41
CA LEU A 9 14.94 -13.57 -1.60
C LEU A 9 14.54 -13.30 -0.14
N GLY A 10 15.39 -13.67 0.82
CA GLY A 10 15.13 -13.47 2.25
C GLY A 10 13.97 -14.34 2.79
N THR A 11 13.24 -13.82 3.77
CA THR A 11 12.16 -14.52 4.49
C THR A 11 10.83 -14.55 3.76
N VAL A 12 10.70 -13.91 2.59
CA VAL A 12 9.39 -13.75 1.91
C VAL A 12 8.75 -15.09 1.55
N ARG A 13 9.56 -16.13 1.32
CA ARG A 13 9.03 -17.49 1.09
C ARG A 13 8.46 -18.12 2.37
N GLU A 14 9.08 -17.87 3.52
CA GLU A 14 8.70 -18.43 4.82
C GLU A 14 7.40 -17.81 5.36
N THR A 15 7.09 -16.56 4.98
CA THR A 15 5.82 -15.89 5.32
C THR A 15 4.60 -16.48 4.60
N GLY A 16 4.78 -17.42 3.66
CA GLY A 16 3.69 -18.07 2.90
C GLY A 16 2.98 -17.16 1.89
N ALA A 17 3.31 -15.87 1.87
CA ALA A 17 2.68 -14.86 1.01
C ALA A 17 2.94 -15.12 -0.49
N ILE A 18 4.09 -15.70 -0.85
CA ILE A 18 4.45 -15.97 -2.24
C ILE A 18 3.92 -17.33 -2.71
N ASP A 19 4.13 -18.41 -1.96
CA ASP A 19 3.83 -19.76 -2.43
C ASP A 19 2.33 -19.94 -2.75
N ALA A 20 1.44 -19.42 -1.89
CA ALA A 20 0.00 -19.43 -2.13
C ALA A 20 -0.40 -18.56 -3.34
N VAL A 21 0.28 -17.42 -3.55
CA VAL A 21 0.00 -16.54 -4.68
C VAL A 21 0.44 -17.17 -5.99
N VAL A 22 1.67 -17.70 -6.06
CA VAL A 22 2.21 -18.40 -7.24
C VAL A 22 1.30 -19.56 -7.64
N ALA A 23 0.84 -20.36 -6.67
CA ALA A 23 -0.10 -21.47 -6.91
C ALA A 23 -1.47 -21.00 -7.42
N SER A 24 -1.86 -19.75 -7.17
CA SER A 24 -3.16 -19.19 -7.53
C SER A 24 -3.14 -18.37 -8.83
N LEU A 25 -1.97 -17.89 -9.27
CA LEU A 25 -1.81 -17.12 -10.50
C LEU A 25 -1.91 -18.04 -11.74
N PRO A 26 -2.34 -17.53 -12.91
CA PRO A 26 -2.43 -18.35 -14.11
C PRO A 26 -1.09 -19.01 -14.44
N VAL A 27 -1.16 -20.24 -14.94
CA VAL A 27 -0.13 -21.28 -15.26
C VAL A 27 1.23 -20.79 -15.82
N SER A 28 1.34 -19.53 -16.22
CA SER A 28 2.55 -18.91 -16.76
C SER A 28 3.56 -18.37 -15.74
N LEU A 29 3.38 -18.59 -14.42
CA LEU A 29 4.36 -18.20 -13.40
C LEU A 29 4.91 -19.45 -12.70
N ALA A 30 6.23 -19.63 -12.71
CA ALA A 30 6.87 -20.76 -12.05
C ALA A 30 8.14 -20.31 -11.32
N PHE A 31 8.49 -20.98 -10.22
CA PHE A 31 9.78 -20.76 -9.59
C PHE A 31 10.91 -21.20 -10.53
N GLY A 32 11.81 -20.28 -10.84
CA GLY A 32 13.01 -20.54 -11.64
C GLY A 32 14.17 -21.01 -10.77
N ARG A 33 15.09 -21.78 -11.36
CA ARG A 33 16.33 -22.24 -10.69
C ARG A 33 17.57 -21.42 -11.07
N SER A 34 17.44 -20.52 -12.06
CA SER A 34 18.48 -19.68 -12.67
C SER A 34 17.81 -18.48 -13.36
N ALA A 35 18.58 -17.47 -13.81
CA ALA A 35 18.15 -16.25 -14.53
C ALA A 35 16.62 -16.06 -14.56
N VAL A 36 16.08 -15.43 -13.52
CA VAL A 36 14.64 -15.30 -13.32
C VAL A 36 14.11 -13.98 -13.88
N ASP A 37 12.93 -14.00 -14.47
CA ASP A 37 12.30 -12.78 -14.99
C ASP A 37 11.86 -11.84 -13.87
N LEU A 38 11.36 -12.38 -12.77
CA LEU A 38 10.80 -11.64 -11.65
C LEU A 38 11.48 -12.02 -10.34
N VAL A 39 11.66 -11.05 -9.46
CA VAL A 39 12.21 -11.28 -8.11
C VAL A 39 11.28 -10.69 -7.06
N ALA A 40 11.01 -11.46 -6.01
CA ALA A 40 10.36 -10.97 -4.81
C ALA A 40 11.41 -10.70 -3.73
N VAL A 41 11.39 -9.49 -3.17
CA VAL A 41 12.34 -9.00 -2.16
C VAL A 41 11.59 -8.72 -0.87
N ASP A 42 12.17 -9.14 0.25
CA ASP A 42 11.68 -8.80 1.58
C ASP A 42 11.91 -7.31 1.84
N GLY A 43 10.88 -6.60 2.28
CA GLY A 43 10.91 -5.17 2.53
C GLY A 43 11.70 -4.74 3.77
N SER A 44 12.35 -5.65 4.50
CA SER A 44 13.22 -5.32 5.62
C SER A 44 14.46 -4.51 5.20
N THR A 45 15.21 -4.04 6.20
CA THR A 45 16.42 -3.22 5.98
C THR A 45 17.37 -3.85 4.96
N GLY A 46 17.76 -3.06 3.96
CA GLY A 46 18.62 -3.45 2.85
C GLY A 46 17.85 -3.78 1.57
N TRP A 47 16.51 -3.72 1.58
CA TRP A 47 15.69 -4.10 0.42
C TRP A 47 16.04 -3.29 -0.83
N THR A 48 16.42 -2.02 -0.70
CA THR A 48 16.78 -1.18 -1.86
C THR A 48 18.03 -1.70 -2.57
N THR A 49 18.99 -2.21 -1.80
CA THR A 49 20.21 -2.85 -2.33
C THR A 49 19.87 -4.16 -3.04
N GLU A 50 18.94 -4.94 -2.50
CA GLU A 50 18.46 -6.18 -3.14
C GLU A 50 17.71 -5.91 -4.46
N VAL A 51 16.94 -4.83 -4.56
CA VAL A 51 16.33 -4.40 -5.84
C VAL A 51 17.40 -4.10 -6.88
N LEU A 52 18.46 -3.38 -6.51
CA LEU A 52 19.57 -3.07 -7.43
C LEU A 52 20.32 -4.33 -7.86
N ARG A 53 20.60 -5.25 -6.92
CA ARG A 53 21.21 -6.56 -7.23
C ARG A 53 20.35 -7.39 -8.18
N ALA A 54 19.04 -7.42 -7.97
CA ALA A 54 18.12 -8.13 -8.85
C ALA A 54 18.17 -7.56 -10.29
N ARG A 55 18.23 -6.23 -10.42
CA ARG A 55 18.40 -5.56 -11.72
C ARG A 55 19.72 -5.93 -12.38
N GLU A 56 20.83 -5.85 -11.65
CA GLU A 56 22.17 -6.20 -12.15
C GLU A 56 22.25 -7.67 -12.59
N ALA A 57 21.50 -8.55 -11.92
CA ALA A 57 21.35 -9.95 -12.28
C ALA A 57 20.42 -10.21 -13.48
N GLY A 58 19.83 -9.16 -14.08
CA GLY A 58 19.00 -9.23 -15.27
C GLY A 58 17.51 -9.46 -15.02
N ALA A 59 17.01 -9.24 -13.80
CA ALA A 59 15.57 -9.29 -13.54
C ALA A 59 14.83 -8.24 -14.38
N ARG A 60 13.65 -8.61 -14.87
CA ARG A 60 12.76 -7.73 -15.65
C ARG A 60 11.75 -6.99 -14.78
N GLY A 61 11.53 -7.44 -13.55
CA GLY A 61 10.56 -6.88 -12.61
C GLY A 61 10.88 -7.27 -11.17
N VAL A 62 10.64 -6.38 -10.21
CA VAL A 62 10.79 -6.68 -8.78
C VAL A 62 9.51 -6.35 -8.03
N LEU A 63 9.11 -7.26 -7.14
CA LEU A 63 8.10 -7.02 -6.12
C LEU A 63 8.80 -6.87 -4.76
N VAL A 64 8.53 -5.79 -4.02
CA VAL A 64 9.02 -5.64 -2.65
C VAL A 64 7.85 -5.81 -1.69
N VAL A 65 7.94 -6.79 -0.80
CA VAL A 65 6.85 -7.13 0.13
C VAL A 65 7.02 -6.39 1.46
N ASP A 66 5.99 -5.67 1.90
CA ASP A 66 5.98 -4.91 3.17
C ASP A 66 7.20 -3.97 3.35
N PRO A 67 7.44 -3.04 2.41
CA PRO A 67 8.64 -2.20 2.41
C PRO A 67 8.74 -1.33 3.66
N ARG A 68 9.79 -1.55 4.45
CA ARG A 68 10.19 -0.70 5.58
C ARG A 68 10.81 0.58 5.07
N GLU A 69 10.77 1.60 5.92
CA GLU A 69 11.35 2.90 5.60
C GLU A 69 12.85 2.78 5.32
N GLU A 70 13.24 3.04 4.08
CA GLU A 70 14.63 3.02 3.63
C GLU A 70 14.85 4.11 2.58
N ASP A 71 16.11 4.51 2.37
CA ASP A 71 16.40 5.51 1.37
C ASP A 71 16.30 5.01 -0.07
N VAL A 72 15.29 5.50 -0.77
CA VAL A 72 15.03 5.22 -2.18
C VAL A 72 15.53 6.33 -3.10
N SER A 73 16.36 7.25 -2.60
CA SER A 73 16.95 8.38 -3.36
C SER A 73 17.76 7.95 -4.60
N ALA A 74 18.05 6.65 -4.75
CA ALA A 74 18.43 6.03 -6.01
C ALA A 74 17.31 6.02 -7.09
N GLY A 75 16.19 6.73 -6.87
CA GLY A 75 15.00 6.91 -7.72
C GLY A 75 15.25 7.62 -9.06
N HIS A 76 16.40 7.42 -9.67
CA HIS A 76 16.44 7.41 -11.12
C HIS A 76 15.53 6.28 -11.62
N PRO A 77 14.83 6.48 -12.76
CA PRO A 77 14.07 5.41 -13.37
C PRO A 77 15.01 4.21 -13.51
N LEU A 78 14.71 3.14 -12.77
CA LEU A 78 15.51 1.93 -12.80
C LEU A 78 15.40 1.24 -14.18
N GLY A 79 14.59 1.77 -15.10
CA GLY A 79 14.39 1.20 -16.43
C GLY A 79 13.68 -0.15 -16.38
N PHE A 80 13.12 -0.53 -15.23
CA PHE A 80 12.30 -1.73 -15.06
C PHE A 80 11.28 -1.51 -13.92
N PRO A 81 10.12 -2.19 -13.93
CA PRO A 81 9.09 -2.01 -12.93
C PRO A 81 9.48 -2.57 -11.55
N VAL A 82 9.35 -1.72 -10.54
CA VAL A 82 9.38 -2.10 -9.12
C VAL A 82 8.00 -1.83 -8.53
N VAL A 83 7.33 -2.88 -8.06
CA VAL A 83 6.02 -2.79 -7.41
C VAL A 83 6.21 -3.00 -5.91
N LEU A 84 5.61 -2.11 -5.12
CA LEU A 84 5.61 -2.20 -3.67
C LEU A 84 4.31 -2.85 -3.21
N ASP A 85 4.43 -4.06 -2.67
CA ASP A 85 3.32 -4.85 -2.18
C ASP A 85 3.00 -4.46 -0.73
N ARG A 86 1.99 -3.61 -0.61
CA ARG A 86 1.57 -2.97 0.64
C ARG A 86 0.23 -3.49 1.12
N PRO A 87 0.08 -3.82 2.42
CA PRO A 87 -1.08 -4.53 2.95
C PRO A 87 -2.42 -3.84 2.70
N PHE A 88 -2.48 -2.51 2.80
CA PHE A 88 -3.74 -1.77 2.64
C PHE A 88 -3.91 -1.18 1.25
N SER A 89 -2.90 -0.46 0.76
CA SER A 89 -2.97 0.25 -0.53
C SER A 89 -2.98 -0.69 -1.74
N GLY A 90 -2.46 -1.91 -1.59
CA GLY A 90 -2.53 -2.96 -2.61
C GLY A 90 -3.90 -3.66 -2.71
N ASN A 91 -4.87 -3.35 -1.84
CA ASN A 91 -6.18 -3.99 -1.90
C ASN A 91 -6.95 -3.55 -3.17
N PRO A 92 -7.42 -4.48 -4.01
CA PRO A 92 -8.04 -4.13 -5.30
C PRO A 92 -9.35 -3.34 -5.18
N GLY A 93 -10.01 -3.37 -4.02
CA GLY A 93 -11.22 -2.57 -3.76
C GLY A 93 -10.91 -1.09 -3.52
N VAL A 94 -9.65 -0.70 -3.33
CA VAL A 94 -9.26 0.71 -3.14
C VAL A 94 -9.62 1.56 -4.37
N GLU A 95 -9.62 0.99 -5.57
CA GLU A 95 -10.03 1.71 -6.78
C GLU A 95 -11.54 2.06 -6.78
N ASP A 96 -12.38 1.17 -6.25
CA ASP A 96 -13.82 1.43 -6.11
C ASP A 96 -14.05 2.54 -5.06
N VAL A 97 -13.26 2.53 -3.98
CA VAL A 97 -13.27 3.61 -2.97
C VAL A 97 -12.79 4.93 -3.58
N ARG A 98 -11.74 4.92 -4.41
CA ARG A 98 -11.25 6.12 -5.11
C ARG A 98 -12.34 6.73 -5.97
N SER A 99 -13.02 5.90 -6.76
CA SER A 99 -14.13 6.33 -7.61
C SER A 99 -15.24 6.97 -6.76
N ALA A 100 -15.64 6.34 -5.65
CA ALA A 100 -16.65 6.89 -4.74
C ALA A 100 -16.22 8.21 -4.09
N LEU A 101 -14.93 8.36 -3.73
CA LEU A 101 -14.42 9.57 -3.09
C LEU A 101 -14.25 10.75 -4.04
N ALA A 102 -14.23 10.50 -5.36
CA ALA A 102 -14.19 11.53 -6.40
C ALA A 102 -15.51 12.32 -6.46
N ASP A 103 -16.64 11.67 -6.14
CA ASP A 103 -17.97 12.28 -6.14
C ASP A 103 -18.30 13.04 -4.84
N VAL A 104 -17.51 12.81 -3.77
CA VAL A 104 -17.66 13.54 -2.51
C VAL A 104 -17.18 14.98 -2.68
N GLU A 105 -17.85 15.95 -2.08
CA GLU A 105 -17.47 17.35 -2.23
C GLU A 105 -16.04 17.66 -1.71
N PRO A 106 -15.36 18.68 -2.26
CA PRO A 106 -13.99 19.00 -1.86
C PRO A 106 -13.80 19.38 -0.39
N ARG A 107 -14.86 19.91 0.26
CA ARG A 107 -14.84 20.36 1.66
C ARG A 107 -15.07 19.24 2.68
N ALA A 108 -15.46 18.05 2.24
CA ALA A 108 -15.64 16.91 3.14
C ALA A 108 -14.33 16.55 3.85
N LEU A 109 -14.42 16.17 5.12
CA LEU A 109 -13.27 15.67 5.87
C LEU A 109 -12.99 14.23 5.45
N LEU A 110 -11.75 13.92 5.10
CA LEU A 110 -11.27 12.54 4.98
C LEU A 110 -10.63 12.10 6.29
N GLU A 111 -11.14 11.04 6.90
CA GLU A 111 -10.54 10.35 8.03
C GLU A 111 -9.87 9.07 7.51
N ALA A 112 -8.59 8.91 7.81
CA ALA A 112 -7.92 7.63 7.69
C ALA A 112 -7.57 7.14 9.09
N ARG A 113 -7.94 5.89 9.40
CA ARG A 113 -7.58 5.23 10.66
C ARG A 113 -6.85 3.95 10.36
N VAL A 114 -5.78 3.67 11.09
CA VAL A 114 -5.13 2.36 11.09
C VAL A 114 -5.08 1.81 12.51
N VAL A 115 -5.30 0.51 12.63
CA VAL A 115 -5.02 -0.25 13.87
C VAL A 115 -3.95 -1.26 13.54
N VAL A 116 -2.88 -1.25 14.34
CA VAL A 116 -1.69 -2.08 14.15
C VAL A 116 -1.35 -2.82 15.46
N PRO A 117 -0.70 -3.99 15.40
CA PRO A 117 -0.40 -4.77 16.59
C PRO A 117 0.72 -4.14 17.41
N THR A 118 0.82 -4.53 18.68
CA THR A 118 1.91 -4.12 19.58
C THR A 118 3.26 -4.49 18.96
N GLY A 119 4.25 -3.59 19.08
CA GLY A 119 5.58 -3.77 18.49
C GLY A 119 5.73 -3.21 17.07
N THR A 120 4.63 -2.81 16.41
CA THR A 120 4.70 -2.11 15.12
C THR A 120 5.33 -0.73 15.27
N ALA A 121 6.36 -0.43 14.49
CA ALA A 121 6.93 0.91 14.43
C ALA A 121 5.92 1.92 13.87
N LEU A 122 5.64 3.00 14.61
CA LEU A 122 4.65 4.02 14.21
C LEU A 122 4.96 4.67 12.86
N ARG A 123 6.25 4.85 12.53
CA ARG A 123 6.68 5.36 11.22
C ARG A 123 6.28 4.44 10.08
N HIS A 124 6.38 3.13 10.27
CA HIS A 124 5.92 2.17 9.28
C HIS A 124 4.40 2.18 9.14
N ALA A 125 3.65 2.26 10.26
CA ALA A 125 2.19 2.41 10.20
C ALA A 125 1.76 3.69 9.46
N LEU A 126 2.48 4.81 9.67
CA LEU A 126 2.24 6.06 8.96
C LEU A 126 2.57 5.96 7.47
N LEU A 127 3.67 5.29 7.11
CA LEU A 127 4.05 5.05 5.73
C LEU A 127 2.96 4.26 4.97
N GLU A 128 2.42 3.20 5.58
CA GLU A 128 1.30 2.44 5.02
C GLU A 128 0.01 3.24 4.92
N GLN A 129 -0.26 4.09 5.91
CA GLN A 129 -1.43 4.97 5.90
C GLN A 129 -1.35 6.04 4.81
N LEU A 130 -0.18 6.65 4.59
CA LEU A 130 0.05 7.63 3.52
C LEU A 130 -0.13 6.98 2.15
N ALA A 131 0.41 5.77 1.97
CA ALA A 131 0.23 4.96 0.76
C ALA A 131 -1.25 4.75 0.44
N LEU A 132 -2.04 4.38 1.45
CA LEU A 132 -3.46 4.13 1.33
C LEU A 132 -4.22 5.40 0.95
N VAL A 133 -3.93 6.52 1.61
CA VAL A 133 -4.59 7.80 1.33
C VAL A 133 -4.27 8.28 -0.09
N ARG A 134 -3.02 8.15 -0.55
CA ARG A 134 -2.68 8.44 -1.95
C ARG A 134 -3.44 7.52 -2.89
N ALA A 135 -3.42 6.21 -2.64
CA ALA A 135 -4.07 5.24 -3.50
C ALA A 135 -5.58 5.46 -3.58
N ALA A 136 -6.23 5.88 -2.50
CA ALA A 136 -7.66 6.12 -2.48
C ALA A 136 -8.07 7.54 -2.92
N HIS A 137 -7.16 8.52 -2.94
CA HIS A 137 -7.52 9.90 -3.27
C HIS A 137 -6.39 10.66 -3.95
N ALA A 138 -5.48 11.21 -3.16
CA ALA A 138 -4.40 12.08 -3.59
C ALA A 138 -3.30 12.09 -2.52
N PRO A 139 -2.04 12.36 -2.88
CA PRO A 139 -0.97 12.48 -1.90
C PRO A 139 -1.19 13.70 -0.99
N LEU A 140 -0.61 13.63 0.21
CA LEU A 140 -0.59 14.77 1.13
C LEU A 140 0.31 15.88 0.56
N GLU A 141 -0.19 17.11 0.64
CA GLU A 141 0.57 18.33 0.37
C GLU A 141 1.27 18.82 1.64
N SER A 142 0.57 18.76 2.78
CA SER A 142 1.09 19.19 4.07
C SER A 142 0.53 18.36 5.21
N ALA A 143 1.30 18.23 6.28
CA ALA A 143 0.95 17.48 7.47
C ALA A 143 1.49 18.18 8.73
N ALA A 144 0.79 18.02 9.84
CA ALA A 144 1.23 18.45 11.15
C ALA A 144 0.83 17.40 12.19
N LEU A 145 1.80 16.96 12.99
CA LEU A 145 1.52 16.07 14.10
C LEU A 145 0.71 16.82 15.16
N VAL A 146 -0.39 16.22 15.58
CA VAL A 146 -1.25 16.75 16.66
C VAL A 146 -0.81 16.13 17.99
N ILE A 147 -0.67 14.81 18.02
CA ILE A 147 -0.22 14.06 19.19
C ILE A 147 0.48 12.78 18.74
N SER A 148 1.50 12.38 19.49
CA SER A 148 2.13 11.06 19.39
C SER A 148 2.35 10.50 20.79
N THR A 149 2.09 9.21 20.93
CA THR A 149 2.33 8.42 22.14
C THR A 149 2.83 7.04 21.72
N PRO A 150 3.37 6.23 22.65
CA PRO A 150 3.67 4.83 22.35
C PRO A 150 2.46 3.99 21.90
N ARG A 151 1.23 4.49 22.09
CA ARG A 151 -0.02 3.80 21.71
C ARG A 151 -0.60 4.28 20.38
N GLY A 152 0.04 5.21 19.69
CA GLY A 152 -0.43 5.73 18.41
C GLY A 152 -0.22 7.22 18.22
N TYR A 153 -0.77 7.74 17.13
CA TYR A 153 -0.64 9.14 16.76
C TYR A 153 -1.93 9.71 16.17
N THR A 154 -1.98 11.04 16.10
CA THR A 154 -2.93 11.79 15.27
C THR A 154 -2.16 12.83 14.47
N VAL A 155 -2.37 12.87 13.16
CA VAL A 155 -1.80 13.84 12.24
C VAL A 155 -2.95 14.52 11.51
N ARG A 156 -2.92 15.85 11.45
CA ARG A 156 -3.80 16.61 10.56
C ARG A 156 -3.03 16.94 9.29
N GLY A 157 -3.70 16.93 8.15
CA GLY A 157 -3.07 17.26 6.88
C GLY A 157 -4.03 17.84 5.87
N ARG A 158 -3.46 18.15 4.71
CA ARG A 158 -4.18 18.57 3.52
C ARG A 158 -3.67 17.80 2.32
N LEU A 159 -4.58 17.26 1.52
CA LEU A 159 -4.26 16.59 0.26
C LEU A 159 -3.91 17.63 -0.81
N ARG A 160 -3.19 17.24 -1.87
CA ARG A 160 -2.92 18.13 -3.03
C ARG A 160 -4.20 18.64 -3.72
N THR A 161 -5.32 17.96 -3.52
CA THR A 161 -6.65 18.38 -3.97
C THR A 161 -7.26 19.50 -3.11
N GLY A 162 -6.60 19.90 -2.02
CA GLY A 162 -7.06 20.88 -1.05
C GLY A 162 -7.94 20.29 0.07
N ARG A 163 -8.36 19.02 -0.04
CA ARG A 163 -9.20 18.35 0.96
C ARG A 163 -8.47 18.18 2.29
N ALA A 164 -9.16 18.47 3.40
CA ALA A 164 -8.63 18.23 4.74
C ALA A 164 -8.61 16.72 5.06
N VAL A 165 -7.54 16.25 5.69
CA VAL A 165 -7.40 14.86 6.11
C VAL A 165 -6.98 14.74 7.57
N LEU A 166 -7.56 13.78 8.28
CA LEU A 166 -7.17 13.38 9.63
C LEU A 166 -6.65 11.94 9.59
N LEU A 167 -5.39 11.75 9.96
CA LEU A 167 -4.76 10.45 10.04
C LEU A 167 -4.65 10.03 11.51
N THR A 168 -5.16 8.85 11.84
CA THR A 168 -5.08 8.29 13.19
C THR A 168 -4.50 6.89 13.16
N CYS A 169 -3.63 6.58 14.11
CA CYS A 169 -3.11 5.24 14.33
C CYS A 169 -3.35 4.82 15.77
N THR A 170 -3.73 3.56 15.97
CA THR A 170 -3.86 2.93 17.29
C THR A 170 -3.05 1.65 17.33
N VAL A 171 -2.21 1.51 18.35
CA VAL A 171 -1.43 0.29 18.60
C VAL A 171 -2.19 -0.58 19.61
N SER A 172 -2.73 -1.70 19.16
CA SER A 172 -3.55 -2.59 19.99
C SER A 172 -3.66 -4.00 19.40
N ASP A 173 -3.52 -5.01 20.26
CA ASP A 173 -3.80 -6.41 19.91
C ASP A 173 -5.26 -6.82 20.24
N ALA A 174 -6.10 -5.88 20.68
CA ALA A 174 -7.49 -6.15 21.04
C ALA A 174 -8.40 -6.36 19.82
N VAL A 175 -7.96 -5.91 18.64
CA VAL A 175 -8.68 -6.09 17.37
C VAL A 175 -7.69 -6.42 16.25
N PRO A 176 -8.13 -7.10 15.18
CA PRO A 176 -7.26 -7.38 14.05
C PRO A 176 -6.75 -6.10 13.36
N THR A 177 -5.53 -6.19 12.86
CA THR A 177 -4.91 -5.17 11.99
C THR A 177 -5.86 -4.77 10.87
N SER A 178 -6.10 -3.48 10.73
CA SER A 178 -7.02 -2.95 9.71
C SER A 178 -6.79 -1.46 9.45
N ALA A 179 -7.25 -1.01 8.29
CA ALA A 179 -7.40 0.38 7.97
C ALA A 179 -8.87 0.73 7.70
N THR A 180 -9.23 1.98 7.96
CA THR A 180 -10.53 2.57 7.62
C THR A 180 -10.30 3.87 6.89
N LEU A 181 -11.02 4.08 5.80
CA LEU A 181 -11.16 5.38 5.14
C LEU A 181 -12.60 5.83 5.28
N ARG A 182 -12.81 7.05 5.77
CA ARG A 182 -14.13 7.62 5.89
C ARG A 182 -14.13 9.04 5.37
N ALA A 183 -14.98 9.35 4.39
CA ALA A 183 -15.24 10.73 4.00
C ALA A 183 -16.61 11.16 4.52
N VAL A 184 -16.66 12.30 5.19
CA VAL A 184 -17.90 12.86 5.75
C VAL A 184 -18.18 14.20 5.10
N GLY A 185 -19.16 14.17 4.19
CA GLY A 185 -19.75 15.34 3.55
C GLY A 185 -21.08 15.74 4.18
N ALA A 186 -21.71 16.77 3.63
CA ALA A 186 -23.02 17.25 4.04
C ALA A 186 -24.13 16.23 3.74
N ASP A 187 -24.09 15.64 2.54
CA ASP A 187 -25.15 14.76 2.03
C ASP A 187 -24.66 13.33 1.74
N VAL A 188 -23.36 13.07 1.94
CA VAL A 188 -22.73 11.78 1.64
C VAL A 188 -21.72 11.37 2.71
N ILE A 189 -21.76 10.10 3.08
CA ILE A 189 -20.71 9.45 3.86
C ILE A 189 -20.20 8.27 3.05
N VAL A 190 -18.90 8.25 2.76
CA VAL A 190 -18.21 7.06 2.26
C VAL A 190 -17.49 6.44 3.42
N ASP A 191 -17.73 5.16 3.71
CA ASP A 191 -17.06 4.41 4.77
C ASP A 191 -16.49 3.11 4.18
N ALA A 192 -15.18 2.94 4.23
CA ALA A 192 -14.47 1.78 3.73
C ALA A 192 -13.61 1.17 4.82
N ARG A 193 -13.79 -0.13 5.05
CA ARG A 193 -12.98 -0.95 5.95
C ARG A 193 -12.12 -1.91 5.16
N ILE A 194 -10.82 -1.80 5.38
CA ILE A 194 -9.76 -2.54 4.69
C ILE A 194 -9.10 -3.47 5.73
N PRO A 195 -9.41 -4.77 5.72
CA PRO A 195 -8.79 -5.70 6.63
C PRO A 195 -7.32 -5.97 6.24
N SER A 196 -6.51 -6.48 7.18
CA SER A 196 -5.18 -7.02 6.85
C SER A 196 -5.28 -8.13 5.79
N PRO A 197 -4.33 -8.18 4.82
CA PRO A 197 -4.29 -9.23 3.80
C PRO A 197 -4.21 -10.64 4.39
N GLU A 198 -3.66 -10.79 5.60
CA GLU A 198 -3.56 -12.08 6.31
C GLU A 198 -4.91 -12.69 6.67
N THR A 199 -5.96 -11.88 6.75
CA THR A 199 -7.30 -12.35 7.15
C THR A 199 -8.10 -12.97 6.00
N ALA A 200 -7.60 -12.89 4.75
CA ALA A 200 -8.30 -13.26 3.51
C ALA A 200 -9.71 -12.64 3.36
N ARG A 201 -10.01 -11.57 4.12
CA ARG A 201 -11.29 -10.86 4.04
C ARG A 201 -11.19 -9.76 2.99
N PRO A 202 -12.25 -9.53 2.19
CA PRO A 202 -12.25 -8.45 1.24
C PRO A 202 -12.50 -7.11 1.95
N LEU A 203 -12.10 -6.02 1.27
CA LEU A 203 -12.52 -4.67 1.61
C LEU A 203 -14.05 -4.56 1.52
N ARG A 204 -14.66 -3.86 2.48
CA ARG A 204 -16.09 -3.51 2.44
C ARG A 204 -16.21 -2.00 2.45
N ALA A 205 -16.96 -1.44 1.52
CA ALA A 205 -17.19 -0.01 1.43
C ALA A 205 -18.66 0.31 1.20
N THR A 206 -19.16 1.31 1.91
CA THR A 206 -20.54 1.78 1.79
C THR A 206 -20.57 3.27 1.47
N ILE A 207 -21.57 3.67 0.69
CA ILE A 207 -21.94 5.05 0.46
C ILE A 207 -23.31 5.25 1.09
N THR A 208 -23.42 6.20 2.01
CA THR A 208 -24.67 6.58 2.65
C THR A 208 -25.06 7.98 2.20
N THR A 209 -26.28 8.14 1.70
CA THR A 209 -26.86 9.43 1.30
C THR A 209 -28.26 9.58 1.90
N SER A 210 -28.93 10.69 1.62
CA SER A 210 -30.36 10.88 1.95
C SER A 210 -31.28 9.81 1.33
N ASN A 211 -30.86 9.18 0.23
CA ASN A 211 -31.63 8.13 -0.46
C ASN A 211 -31.39 6.73 0.13
N GLY A 212 -30.50 6.59 1.12
CA GLY A 212 -30.17 5.32 1.76
C GLY A 212 -28.70 4.93 1.63
N GLN A 213 -28.41 3.66 1.93
CA GLN A 213 -27.06 3.11 1.95
C GLN A 213 -26.86 2.11 0.82
N THR A 214 -25.75 2.24 0.09
CA THR A 214 -25.32 1.32 -0.97
C THR A 214 -23.96 0.73 -0.62
N MET A 215 -23.82 -0.59 -0.74
CA MET A 215 -22.51 -1.28 -0.62
C MET A 215 -21.82 -1.31 -1.99
N LEU A 216 -20.56 -0.92 -2.04
CA LEU A 216 -19.74 -1.04 -3.25
C LEU A 216 -19.42 -2.52 -3.54
N PRO A 217 -19.15 -2.87 -4.82
CA PRO A 217 -18.78 -4.23 -5.19
C PRO A 217 -17.62 -4.77 -4.33
N THR A 218 -17.81 -5.97 -3.78
CA THR A 218 -16.79 -6.64 -2.98
C THR A 218 -15.85 -7.42 -3.90
N ARG A 219 -14.54 -7.11 -3.86
CA ARG A 219 -13.51 -7.83 -4.64
C ARG A 219 -12.83 -8.89 -3.76
N TYR A 220 -12.99 -10.15 -4.13
CA TYR A 220 -12.38 -11.30 -3.44
C TYR A 220 -10.99 -11.60 -4.01
N GLU A 221 -10.05 -10.70 -3.77
CA GLU A 221 -8.64 -10.85 -4.16
C GLU A 221 -7.75 -10.20 -3.10
N THR A 222 -6.64 -10.86 -2.75
CA THR A 222 -5.68 -10.34 -1.76
C THR A 222 -4.80 -9.25 -2.37
N ALA A 223 -4.26 -8.37 -1.53
CA ALA A 223 -3.31 -7.34 -1.95
C ALA A 223 -2.10 -7.96 -2.68
N HIS A 224 -1.52 -9.02 -2.10
CA HIS A 224 -0.38 -9.74 -2.69
C HIS A 224 -0.65 -10.21 -4.13
N ARG A 225 -1.79 -10.86 -4.36
CA ARG A 225 -2.16 -11.36 -5.70
C ARG A 225 -2.36 -10.22 -6.69
N PHE A 226 -2.99 -9.12 -6.26
CA PHE A 226 -3.17 -7.93 -7.07
C PHE A 226 -1.82 -7.31 -7.45
N SER A 227 -0.91 -7.14 -6.49
CA SER A 227 0.44 -6.59 -6.70
C SER A 227 1.26 -7.43 -7.71
N TRP A 228 1.19 -8.76 -7.62
CA TRP A 228 1.81 -9.66 -8.61
C TRP A 228 1.24 -9.50 -10.02
N ARG A 229 -0.09 -9.45 -10.16
CA ARG A 229 -0.74 -9.22 -11.45
C ARG A 229 -0.30 -7.89 -12.07
N ARG A 230 -0.22 -6.84 -11.25
CA ARG A 230 0.25 -5.51 -11.67
C ARG A 230 1.69 -5.57 -12.15
N LEU A 231 2.60 -6.21 -11.41
CA LEU A 231 4.00 -6.37 -11.83
C LEU A 231 4.11 -7.11 -13.17
N ILE A 232 3.39 -8.23 -13.33
CA ILE A 232 3.38 -9.01 -14.57
C ILE A 232 2.86 -8.18 -15.75
N ALA A 233 1.83 -7.37 -15.55
CA ALA A 233 1.30 -6.49 -16.58
C ALA A 233 2.34 -5.45 -17.01
N LEU A 234 2.99 -4.77 -16.06
CA LEU A 234 4.05 -3.78 -16.34
C LEU A 234 5.23 -4.41 -17.10
N VAL A 235 5.69 -5.59 -16.69
CA VAL A 235 6.80 -6.30 -17.36
C VAL A 235 6.43 -6.71 -18.79
N ARG A 236 5.16 -7.06 -19.05
CA ARG A 236 4.69 -7.40 -20.39
C ARG A 236 4.49 -6.18 -21.29
N ALA A 237 4.12 -5.05 -20.71
CA ALA A 237 3.95 -3.79 -21.40
C ALA A 237 5.28 -3.02 -21.57
N GLU A 238 6.36 -3.49 -20.94
CA GLU A 238 7.65 -2.78 -20.88
C GLU A 238 7.52 -1.38 -20.23
N GLU A 239 6.63 -1.27 -19.24
CA GLU A 239 6.32 -0.04 -18.52
C GLU A 239 6.97 -0.01 -17.13
N SER A 240 7.22 1.20 -16.63
CA SER A 240 7.69 1.44 -15.26
C SER A 240 6.53 1.68 -14.30
N SER A 241 6.80 1.46 -13.01
CA SER A 241 5.91 1.81 -11.89
C SER A 241 6.34 3.14 -11.26
N THR A 242 5.40 3.90 -10.68
CA THR A 242 5.68 5.12 -9.90
C THR A 242 5.96 4.82 -8.42
N ASP A 243 5.86 3.56 -7.98
CA ASP A 243 5.81 3.22 -6.54
C ASP A 243 7.03 3.71 -5.75
N LEU A 244 8.22 3.76 -6.35
CA LEU A 244 9.42 4.26 -5.67
C LEU A 244 9.41 5.78 -5.50
N GLU A 245 8.96 6.52 -6.50
CA GLU A 245 8.79 7.98 -6.43
C GLU A 245 7.74 8.34 -5.37
N ASP A 246 6.66 7.56 -5.39
CA ASP A 246 5.56 7.62 -4.46
C ASP A 246 6.02 7.31 -3.02
N PHE A 247 6.81 6.26 -2.84
CA PHE A 247 7.41 5.92 -1.55
C PHE A 247 8.34 7.03 -1.03
N ALA A 248 9.14 7.62 -1.92
CA ALA A 248 10.03 8.74 -1.58
C ALA A 248 9.22 9.97 -1.10
N ALA A 249 8.12 10.27 -1.79
CA ALA A 249 7.23 11.36 -1.41
C ALA A 249 6.58 11.13 -0.04
N ASP A 250 6.11 9.91 0.25
CA ASP A 250 5.55 9.56 1.56
C ASP A 250 6.61 9.74 2.67
N ARG A 251 7.85 9.30 2.42
CA ARG A 251 8.97 9.48 3.36
C ARG A 251 9.29 10.94 3.63
N ALA A 252 9.26 11.79 2.60
CA ALA A 252 9.46 13.23 2.77
C ALA A 252 8.41 13.84 3.71
N VAL A 253 7.15 13.39 3.62
CA VAL A 253 6.09 13.79 4.56
C VAL A 253 6.43 13.32 5.98
N ILE A 254 6.82 12.07 6.17
CA ILE A 254 7.21 11.54 7.50
C ILE A 254 8.38 12.34 8.09
N ALA A 255 9.42 12.62 7.29
CA ALA A 255 10.57 13.40 7.73
C ALA A 255 10.19 14.82 8.17
N SER A 256 9.18 15.43 7.54
CA SER A 256 8.66 16.75 7.94
C SER A 256 7.98 16.75 9.32
N LEU A 257 7.56 15.58 9.80
CA LEU A 257 6.93 15.37 11.11
C LEU A 257 7.95 15.00 12.20
N SER A 258 9.20 14.67 11.83
CA SER A 258 10.21 14.05 12.70
C SER A 258 10.82 14.90 13.83
N PRO A 259 10.63 16.22 13.98
CA PRO A 259 10.94 16.86 15.26
C PRO A 259 10.04 16.37 16.42
N LEU A 260 9.00 15.57 16.14
CA LEU A 260 7.92 15.27 17.10
C LEU A 260 7.56 13.77 17.24
N LEU A 261 8.24 12.86 16.54
CA LEU A 261 8.00 11.40 16.59
C LEU A 261 9.23 10.70 17.17
N HIS A 262 9.32 10.62 18.50
CA HIS A 262 10.28 9.78 19.24
C HIS A 262 9.60 8.51 19.73
#